data_AF-A0A954L795-F1
#
_entry.id   AF-A0A954L795-F1
#
_cell.length_a   1.000
_cell.length_b   1.000
_cell.length_c   1.000
_cell.angle_alpha   90.00
_cell.angle_beta   90.00
_cell.angle_gamma   90.00
#
_symmetry.space_group_name_H-M   'P 1'
#
loop_
_entity.id
_entity.type
_entity.pdbx_description
1 polymer ?
#
loop_
_entity_poly.entity_id
_entity_poly.type
_entity_poly.pdbx_seq_one_letter_code
_entity_poly.pdbx_strand_id
1 'polypeptide(L)'
;RVTQAFARQHENAVAFGQLTIDHSRYNSAVLKTHGTFLPILELNSQIFIAVLLFVGGYRVLTPGYSTDIGDLVGFFFMANLFFSPISILGTQYNQAMTAMAGAERLFRLLDTQPEWTDVPDAQELRQVDGHVEFRNVSFSYEPGKPVLRDISFTAHPGQTIALVGQTGSGKSSIINLISRFYLPD
;
A
#
# COMPACT_ATOMS: atom_id res chain seq x y z
N ARG A 1 28.47 3.97 0.82
CA ARG A 1 29.73 3.84 1.59
C ARG A 1 29.99 2.40 2.03
N VAL A 2 29.10 1.73 2.77
CA VAL A 2 29.25 0.32 3.18
C VAL A 2 29.45 -0.62 1.97
N THR A 3 28.60 -0.54 0.94
CA THR A 3 28.74 -1.37 -0.27
C THR A 3 30.09 -1.25 -0.97
N GLN A 4 30.67 -0.04 -1.01
CA GLN A 4 31.98 0.19 -1.62
C GLN A 4 33.11 -0.25 -0.69
N ALA A 5 32.97 -0.03 0.63
CA ALA A 5 33.94 -0.44 1.63
C ALA A 5 34.10 -1.96 1.71
N PHE A 6 33.03 -2.72 1.45
CA PHE A 6 33.04 -4.18 1.41
C PHE A 6 33.14 -4.76 -0.01
N ALA A 7 33.37 -3.93 -1.04
CA ALA A 7 33.44 -4.34 -2.44
C ALA A 7 32.23 -5.18 -2.92
N ARG A 8 31.02 -4.95 -2.36
CA ARG A 8 29.79 -5.70 -2.65
C ARG A 8 28.94 -5.09 -3.77
N GLN A 9 29.51 -4.24 -4.61
CA GLN A 9 28.76 -3.59 -5.70
C GLN A 9 28.14 -4.62 -6.64
N HIS A 10 28.91 -5.66 -7.00
CA HIS A 10 28.45 -6.69 -7.92
C HIS A 10 27.33 -7.54 -7.31
N GLU A 11 27.49 -8.04 -6.08
CA GLU A 11 26.46 -8.83 -5.39
C GLU A 11 25.14 -8.06 -5.24
N ASN A 12 25.21 -6.80 -4.80
CA ASN A 12 24.02 -5.97 -4.66
C ASN A 12 23.38 -5.64 -6.01
N ALA A 13 24.18 -5.47 -7.08
CA ALA A 13 23.66 -5.27 -8.43
C ALA A 13 22.94 -6.53 -8.94
N VAL A 14 23.45 -7.73 -8.64
CA VAL A 14 22.79 -9.00 -8.97
C VAL A 14 21.47 -9.13 -8.22
N ALA A 15 21.46 -8.89 -6.89
CA ALA A 15 20.26 -8.95 -6.08
C ALA A 15 19.19 -7.93 -6.54
N PHE A 16 19.62 -6.69 -6.83
CA PHE A 16 18.75 -5.66 -7.38
C PHE A 16 18.23 -6.03 -8.78
N GLY A 17 19.07 -6.64 -9.63
CA GLY A 17 18.68 -7.13 -10.94
C GLY A 17 17.58 -8.19 -10.85
N GLN A 18 17.69 -9.13 -9.91
CA GLN A 18 16.66 -10.14 -9.65
C GLN A 18 15.33 -9.50 -9.23
N LEU A 19 15.37 -8.59 -8.25
CA LEU A 19 14.18 -7.85 -7.80
C LEU A 19 13.51 -7.08 -8.94
N THR A 20 14.30 -6.48 -9.83
CA THR A 20 13.79 -5.74 -10.99
C THR A 20 13.15 -6.67 -12.02
N ILE A 21 13.74 -7.83 -12.27
CA ILE A 21 13.17 -8.86 -13.15
C ILE A 21 11.84 -9.34 -12.59
N ASP A 22 11.77 -9.62 -11.29
CA ASP A 22 10.53 -10.05 -10.64
C ASP A 22 9.46 -8.97 -10.73
N HIS A 23 9.80 -7.72 -10.40
CA HIS A 23 8.90 -6.57 -10.54
C HIS A 23 8.39 -6.42 -11.99
N SER A 24 9.29 -6.54 -12.97
CA SER A 24 8.96 -6.47 -14.40
C SER A 24 8.03 -7.61 -14.83
N ARG A 25 8.22 -8.83 -14.31
CA ARG A 25 7.31 -9.97 -14.58
C ARG A 25 5.90 -9.71 -14.05
N TYR A 26 5.77 -9.23 -12.82
CA TYR A 26 4.47 -8.88 -12.24
C TYR A 26 3.81 -7.74 -13.01
N ASN A 27 4.55 -6.68 -13.31
CA ASN A 27 4.02 -5.55 -14.07
C ASN A 27 3.63 -5.97 -15.50
N SER A 28 4.42 -6.82 -16.15
CA SER A 28 4.09 -7.36 -17.48
C SER A 28 2.86 -8.25 -17.47
N ALA A 29 2.63 -9.03 -16.41
CA ALA A 29 1.41 -9.81 -16.26
C ALA A 29 0.19 -8.90 -16.12
N VAL A 30 0.26 -7.87 -15.28
CA VAL A 30 -0.80 -6.85 -15.12
C VAL A 30 -1.06 -6.12 -16.44
N LEU A 31 -0.01 -5.71 -17.15
CA LEU A 31 -0.14 -5.04 -18.45
C LEU A 31 -0.74 -5.95 -19.51
N LYS A 32 -0.43 -7.25 -19.52
CA LYS A 32 -1.09 -8.21 -20.42
C LYS A 32 -2.58 -8.32 -20.12
N THR A 33 -2.96 -8.41 -18.85
CA THR A 33 -4.38 -8.45 -18.44
C THR A 33 -5.12 -7.16 -18.81
N HIS A 34 -4.49 -6.00 -18.61
CA HIS A 34 -5.04 -4.71 -19.03
C HIS A 34 -5.14 -4.60 -20.56
N GLY A 35 -4.11 -5.06 -21.26
CA GLY A 35 -4.00 -4.98 -22.71
C GLY A 35 -4.93 -5.93 -23.46
N THR A 36 -5.46 -6.98 -22.83
CA THR A 36 -6.47 -7.86 -23.44
C THR A 36 -7.90 -7.40 -23.20
N PHE A 37 -8.16 -6.75 -22.06
CA PHE A 37 -9.52 -6.33 -21.69
C PHE A 37 -10.12 -5.27 -22.62
N LEU A 38 -9.35 -4.23 -22.97
CA LEU A 38 -9.84 -3.14 -23.84
C LEU A 38 -10.13 -3.62 -25.29
N PRO A 39 -9.25 -4.38 -25.95
CA PRO A 39 -9.55 -4.93 -27.28
C PRO A 39 -10.76 -5.86 -27.29
N ILE A 40 -11.02 -6.61 -26.22
CA ILE A 40 -12.21 -7.48 -26.13
C ILE A 40 -13.50 -6.65 -26.08
N LEU A 41 -13.50 -5.54 -25.33
CA LEU A 41 -14.64 -4.63 -25.27
C LEU A 41 -14.89 -3.96 -26.64
N GLU A 42 -13.83 -3.50 -27.30
CA GLU A 42 -13.93 -2.89 -28.64
C GLU A 42 -14.39 -3.90 -29.69
N LEU A 43 -13.86 -5.13 -29.66
CA LEU A 43 -14.24 -6.21 -30.57
C LEU A 43 -15.74 -6.51 -30.49
N ASN A 44 -16.33 -6.46 -29.29
CA ASN A 44 -17.78 -6.67 -29.13
C ASN A 44 -18.59 -5.62 -29.90
N SER A 45 -18.22 -4.34 -29.77
CA SER A 45 -18.86 -3.24 -30.53
C SER A 45 -18.66 -3.40 -32.04
N GLN A 46 -17.48 -3.82 -32.49
CA GLN A 46 -17.19 -4.01 -33.91
C GLN A 46 -17.98 -5.19 -34.50
N ILE A 47 -18.09 -6.30 -33.77
CA ILE A 47 -18.91 -7.44 -34.18
C ILE A 47 -20.38 -7.02 -34.28
N PHE A 48 -20.88 -6.25 -33.31
CA PHE A 48 -22.25 -5.74 -33.36
C PHE A 48 -22.50 -4.87 -34.59
N ILE A 49 -21.61 -3.92 -34.88
CA ILE A 49 -21.70 -3.05 -36.06
C ILE A 49 -21.63 -3.88 -37.35
N ALA A 50 -20.73 -4.87 -37.44
CA ALA A 50 -20.62 -5.74 -38.59
C ALA A 50 -21.90 -6.53 -38.85
N VAL A 51 -22.50 -7.11 -37.80
CA VAL A 51 -23.78 -7.83 -37.89
C VAL A 51 -24.92 -6.87 -38.27
N LEU A 52 -24.95 -5.67 -37.68
CA LEU A 52 -25.94 -4.64 -38.00
C LEU A 52 -25.87 -4.25 -39.48
N LEU A 53 -24.66 -4.00 -40.01
CA LEU A 53 -24.47 -3.65 -41.41
C LEU A 53 -24.79 -4.82 -42.34
N PHE A 54 -24.43 -6.05 -41.97
CA PHE A 54 -24.71 -7.23 -42.78
C PHE A 54 -26.21 -7.53 -42.85
N VAL A 55 -26.89 -7.64 -41.71
CA VAL A 55 -28.32 -7.95 -41.64
C VAL A 55 -29.17 -6.76 -42.08
N GLY A 56 -28.84 -5.57 -41.61
CA GLY A 56 -29.55 -4.34 -41.96
C GLY A 56 -29.37 -3.98 -43.43
N GLY A 57 -28.15 -4.06 -43.96
CA GLY A 57 -27.87 -3.87 -45.38
C GLY A 57 -28.62 -4.87 -46.26
N TYR A 58 -28.62 -6.16 -45.89
CA TYR A 58 -29.38 -7.18 -46.62
C TYR A 58 -30.89 -6.89 -46.65
N ARG A 59 -31.47 -6.43 -45.54
CA ARG A 59 -32.90 -6.08 -45.45
C ARG A 59 -33.26 -4.83 -46.25
N VAL A 60 -32.40 -3.82 -46.28
CA VAL A 60 -32.62 -2.60 -47.09
C VAL A 60 -32.55 -2.90 -48.60
N LEU A 61 -31.68 -3.84 -49.02
CA LEU A 61 -31.50 -4.18 -50.43
C LEU A 61 -32.50 -5.23 -50.96
N THR A 62 -33.16 -5.98 -50.07
CA THR A 62 -34.08 -7.05 -50.46
C THR A 62 -35.53 -6.54 -50.55
N PRO A 63 -36.19 -6.62 -51.73
CA PRO A 63 -37.59 -6.21 -51.87
C PRO A 63 -38.51 -7.05 -50.97
N GLY A 64 -39.41 -6.40 -50.22
CA GLY A 64 -40.37 -7.06 -49.33
C GLY A 64 -40.15 -6.78 -47.83
N TYR A 65 -39.02 -6.21 -47.45
CA TYR A 65 -38.80 -5.67 -46.11
C TYR A 65 -39.09 -4.16 -46.09
N SER A 66 -39.80 -3.69 -45.06
CA SER A 66 -40.18 -2.27 -44.88
C SER A 66 -39.13 -1.47 -44.09
N THR A 67 -37.84 -1.75 -44.30
CA THR A 67 -36.74 -1.09 -43.56
C THR A 67 -36.14 0.01 -44.42
N ASP A 68 -36.15 1.26 -43.92
CA ASP A 68 -35.54 2.38 -44.64
C ASP A 68 -34.02 2.45 -44.37
N ILE A 69 -33.28 3.02 -45.30
CA ILE A 69 -31.84 3.29 -45.13
C ILE A 69 -31.59 4.25 -43.97
N GLY A 70 -32.53 5.17 -43.71
CA GLY A 70 -32.51 6.07 -42.56
C GLY A 70 -32.51 5.32 -41.22
N ASP A 71 -33.27 4.23 -41.13
CA ASP A 71 -33.31 3.38 -39.93
C ASP A 71 -31.93 2.74 -39.68
N LEU A 72 -31.28 2.21 -40.72
CA LEU A 72 -29.95 1.61 -40.61
C LEU A 72 -28.90 2.62 -40.10
N VAL A 73 -28.91 3.85 -40.66
CA VAL A 73 -28.02 4.92 -40.22
C VAL A 73 -28.32 5.33 -38.77
N GLY A 74 -29.60 5.44 -38.41
CA GLY A 74 -30.04 5.74 -37.04
C GLY A 74 -29.55 4.68 -36.04
N PHE A 75 -29.74 3.40 -36.35
CA PHE A 75 -29.26 2.30 -35.52
C PHE A 75 -27.73 2.26 -35.40
N PHE A 76 -26.98 2.63 -36.44
CA PHE A 76 -25.52 2.72 -36.38
C PHE A 76 -25.05 3.78 -35.36
N PHE A 77 -25.68 4.96 -35.35
CA PHE A 77 -25.39 5.99 -34.35
C PHE A 77 -25.84 5.58 -32.95
N MET A 78 -27.00 4.94 -32.83
CA MET A 78 -27.52 4.48 -31.54
C MET A 78 -26.66 3.35 -30.95
N ALA A 79 -26.08 2.49 -31.79
CA ALA A 79 -25.11 1.48 -31.37
C ALA A 79 -23.86 2.12 -30.77
N ASN A 80 -23.31 3.15 -31.41
CA ASN A 80 -22.18 3.90 -30.85
C ASN A 80 -22.52 4.54 -29.50
N LEU A 81 -23.71 5.13 -29.38
CA LEU A 81 -24.19 5.70 -28.12
C LEU A 81 -24.34 4.64 -27.02
N PHE A 82 -24.69 3.40 -27.37
CA PHE A 82 -24.82 2.29 -26.45
C PHE A 82 -23.46 1.72 -25.99
N PHE A 83 -22.51 1.53 -26.90
CA PHE A 83 -21.20 0.93 -26.58
C PHE A 83 -20.21 1.90 -25.94
N SER A 84 -20.30 3.20 -26.23
CA SER A 84 -19.36 4.19 -25.67
C SER A 84 -19.34 4.21 -24.12
N PRO A 85 -20.47 4.23 -23.41
CA PRO A 85 -20.49 4.14 -21.94
C PRO A 85 -19.94 2.82 -21.40
N ILE A 86 -20.14 1.70 -22.11
CA ILE A 86 -19.68 0.37 -21.66
C ILE A 86 -18.15 0.34 -21.60
N SER A 87 -17.47 0.89 -22.60
CA SER A 87 -16.00 1.00 -22.61
C SER A 87 -15.49 1.87 -21.46
N ILE A 88 -16.18 2.98 -21.16
CA ILE A 88 -15.84 3.86 -20.03
C ILE A 88 -16.02 3.13 -18.69
N LEU A 89 -17.11 2.38 -18.51
CA LEU A 89 -17.31 1.59 -17.29
C LEU A 89 -16.18 0.57 -17.09
N GLY A 90 -15.69 -0.05 -18.17
CA GLY A 90 -14.57 -0.98 -18.12
C GLY A 90 -13.26 -0.34 -17.63
N THR A 91 -12.93 0.86 -18.11
CA THR A 91 -11.72 1.58 -17.64
C THR A 91 -11.89 2.06 -16.20
N GLN A 92 -13.06 2.59 -15.84
CA GLN A 92 -13.37 3.06 -14.50
C GLN A 92 -13.36 1.93 -13.46
N TYR A 93 -13.79 0.72 -13.84
CA TYR A 93 -13.73 -0.45 -12.97
C TYR A 93 -12.29 -0.75 -12.50
N ASN A 94 -11.33 -0.71 -13.42
CA ASN A 94 -9.91 -0.95 -13.09
C ASN A 94 -9.33 0.16 -12.19
N GLN A 95 -9.68 1.42 -12.45
CA GLN A 95 -9.28 2.55 -11.61
C GLN A 95 -9.88 2.42 -10.21
N ALA A 96 -11.16 2.06 -10.11
CA ALA A 96 -11.84 1.82 -8.84
C ALA A 96 -11.17 0.70 -8.03
N MET A 97 -10.81 -0.43 -8.67
CA MET A 97 -10.08 -1.51 -8.00
C MET A 97 -8.74 -1.05 -7.43
N THR A 98 -7.98 -0.25 -8.19
CA THR A 98 -6.70 0.30 -7.73
C THR A 98 -6.90 1.28 -6.57
N ALA A 99 -7.93 2.14 -6.65
CA ALA A 99 -8.28 3.06 -5.58
C ALA A 99 -8.72 2.31 -4.31
N MET A 100 -9.49 1.24 -4.44
CA MET A 100 -9.90 0.37 -3.32
C MET A 100 -8.69 -0.27 -2.63
N ALA A 101 -7.73 -0.81 -3.38
CA ALA A 101 -6.49 -1.37 -2.81
C ALA A 101 -5.60 -0.30 -2.13
N GLY A 102 -5.66 0.95 -2.59
CA GLY A 102 -5.04 2.09 -1.90
C GLY A 102 -5.77 2.43 -0.60
N ALA A 103 -7.10 2.52 -0.66
CA ALA A 103 -7.96 2.83 0.46
C ALA A 103 -7.83 1.79 1.59
N GLU A 104 -7.79 0.49 1.25
CA GLU A 104 -7.62 -0.59 2.24
C GLU A 104 -6.34 -0.40 3.05
N ARG A 105 -5.21 -0.05 2.40
CA ARG A 105 -3.94 0.21 3.10
C ARG A 105 -4.02 1.44 3.98
N LEU A 106 -4.69 2.49 3.53
CA LEU A 106 -4.87 3.73 4.29
C LEU A 106 -5.74 3.49 5.53
N PHE A 107 -6.88 2.81 5.38
CA PHE A 107 -7.73 2.46 6.52
C PHE A 107 -7.02 1.53 7.50
N ARG A 108 -6.27 0.54 7.00
CA ARG A 108 -5.45 -0.33 7.88
C ARG A 108 -4.45 0.47 8.71
N LEU A 109 -3.84 1.50 8.14
CA LEU A 109 -2.93 2.39 8.88
C LEU A 109 -3.68 3.23 9.91
N LEU A 110 -4.83 3.82 9.54
CA LEU A 110 -5.66 4.62 10.46
C LEU A 110 -6.21 3.79 11.63
N ASP A 111 -6.54 2.53 11.37
CA ASP A 111 -7.05 1.58 12.36
C ASP A 111 -5.92 0.90 13.17
N THR A 112 -4.65 1.21 12.88
CA THR A 112 -3.52 0.67 13.64
C THR A 112 -3.55 1.23 15.05
N GLN A 113 -3.80 0.37 16.03
CA GLN A 113 -3.78 0.78 17.44
C GLN A 113 -2.35 1.07 17.89
N PRO A 114 -2.14 2.12 18.71
CA PRO A 114 -0.85 2.37 19.34
C PRO A 114 -0.50 1.22 20.29
N GLU A 115 0.80 0.96 20.45
CA GLU A 115 1.32 -0.11 21.31
C GLU A 115 0.91 0.08 22.79
N TRP A 116 0.79 1.34 23.22
CA TRP A 116 0.29 1.71 24.53
C TRP A 116 -0.43 3.05 24.45
N THR A 117 -1.33 3.31 25.41
CA THR A 117 -2.05 4.59 25.56
C THR A 117 -1.93 5.07 27.00
N ASP A 118 -2.15 6.35 27.21
CA ASP A 118 -2.26 6.88 28.56
C ASP A 118 -3.50 6.32 29.28
N VAL A 119 -3.39 6.15 30.59
CA VAL A 119 -4.50 5.72 31.43
C VAL A 119 -5.62 6.78 31.41
N PRO A 120 -6.91 6.40 31.63
CA PRO A 120 -8.04 7.33 31.52
C PRO A 120 -7.92 8.62 32.36
N ASP A 121 -7.31 8.50 33.54
CA ASP A 121 -7.12 9.62 34.47
C ASP A 121 -5.69 10.18 34.45
N ALA A 122 -4.97 10.02 33.34
CA ALA A 122 -3.62 10.52 33.20
C ALA A 122 -3.59 12.04 33.39
N GLN A 123 -2.73 12.51 34.29
CA GLN A 123 -2.54 13.93 34.55
C GLN A 123 -1.38 14.46 33.73
N GLU A 124 -1.52 15.71 33.30
CA GLU A 124 -0.43 16.41 32.63
C GLU A 124 0.78 16.54 33.57
N LEU A 125 1.95 16.16 33.06
CA LEU A 125 3.20 16.29 33.78
C LEU A 125 3.57 17.78 33.88
N ARG A 126 3.39 18.37 35.07
CA ARG A 126 3.75 19.77 35.36
C ARG A 126 5.25 19.88 35.69
N GLN A 127 5.60 20.77 36.61
CA GLN A 127 6.98 20.93 37.07
C GLN A 127 7.49 19.60 37.67
N VAL A 128 8.59 19.11 37.12
CA VAL A 128 9.29 17.92 37.60
C VAL A 128 10.52 18.32 38.40
N ASP A 129 10.72 17.69 39.56
CA ASP A 129 11.87 17.96 40.42
C ASP A 129 13.19 17.38 39.84
N GLY A 130 13.10 16.56 38.79
CA GLY A 130 14.27 15.91 38.16
C GLY A 130 14.77 14.67 38.92
N HIS A 131 13.98 14.14 39.86
CA HIS A 131 14.24 12.87 40.51
C HIS A 131 13.84 11.70 39.59
N VAL A 132 14.78 10.80 39.28
CA VAL A 132 14.54 9.63 38.41
C VAL A 132 14.87 8.37 39.18
N GLU A 133 13.95 7.42 39.23
CA GLU A 133 14.11 6.16 39.95
C GLU A 133 13.71 4.98 39.07
N PHE A 134 14.64 4.07 38.85
CA PHE A 134 14.38 2.75 38.28
C PHE A 134 14.26 1.77 39.45
N ARG A 135 13.14 1.04 39.51
CA ARG A 135 12.88 0.00 40.51
C ARG A 135 12.61 -1.33 39.83
N ASN A 136 13.57 -2.24 39.91
CA ASN A 136 13.46 -3.60 39.37
C ASN A 136 12.98 -3.64 37.91
N VAL A 137 13.49 -2.73 37.08
CA VAL A 137 13.03 -2.56 35.71
C VAL A 137 13.68 -3.59 34.79
N SER A 138 12.84 -4.37 34.12
CA SER A 138 13.21 -5.24 33.00
C SER A 138 12.61 -4.70 31.70
N PHE A 139 13.27 -4.94 30.57
CA PHE A 139 12.81 -4.42 29.28
C PHE A 139 13.32 -5.21 28.08
N SER A 140 12.44 -5.44 27.11
CA SER A 140 12.69 -6.13 25.86
C SER A 140 12.05 -5.38 24.68
N TYR A 141 12.80 -5.13 23.59
CA TYR A 141 12.19 -4.61 22.35
C TYR A 141 11.36 -5.66 21.61
N GLU A 142 11.76 -6.92 21.75
CA GLU A 142 11.08 -8.07 21.16
C GLU A 142 10.82 -9.08 22.27
N PRO A 143 9.63 -9.71 22.32
CA PRO A 143 9.33 -10.74 23.29
C PRO A 143 10.40 -11.84 23.31
N GLY A 144 10.91 -12.16 24.50
CA GLY A 144 11.92 -13.20 24.71
C GLY A 144 13.37 -12.77 24.48
N LYS A 145 13.64 -11.49 24.17
CA LYS A 145 14.98 -10.93 24.03
C LYS A 145 15.24 -9.80 25.03
N PRO A 146 15.47 -10.12 26.32
CA PRO A 146 15.64 -9.11 27.36
C PRO A 146 16.93 -8.32 27.16
N VAL A 147 16.78 -6.99 27.12
CA VAL A 147 17.88 -6.01 27.02
C VAL A 147 18.26 -5.48 28.40
N LEU A 148 17.28 -5.19 29.25
CA LEU A 148 17.49 -4.82 30.66
C LEU A 148 16.90 -5.91 31.56
N ARG A 149 17.57 -6.20 32.67
CA ARG A 149 17.17 -7.22 33.64
C ARG A 149 17.31 -6.66 35.05
N ASP A 150 16.18 -6.50 35.73
CA ASP A 150 16.09 -6.09 37.14
C ASP A 150 16.93 -4.86 37.51
N ILE A 151 16.97 -3.86 36.63
CA ILE A 151 17.77 -2.65 36.82
C ILE A 151 17.13 -1.77 37.87
N SER A 152 17.90 -1.42 38.90
CA SER A 152 17.48 -0.51 39.96
C SER A 152 18.56 0.54 40.22
N PHE A 153 18.20 1.82 40.11
CA PHE A 153 19.07 2.94 40.47
C PHE A 153 18.25 4.22 40.68
N THR A 154 18.85 5.20 41.33
CA THR A 154 18.23 6.48 41.63
C THR A 154 19.15 7.62 41.22
N ALA A 155 18.61 8.59 40.50
CA ALA A 155 19.24 9.86 40.17
C ALA A 155 18.53 11.00 40.92
N HIS A 156 19.28 11.73 41.73
CA HIS A 156 18.76 12.87 42.48
C HIS A 156 18.79 14.16 41.65
N PRO A 157 17.94 15.14 41.97
CA PRO A 157 17.95 16.45 41.31
C PRO A 157 19.34 17.09 41.31
N GLY A 158 19.80 17.54 40.13
CA GLY A 158 21.14 18.14 39.95
C GLY A 158 22.31 17.14 39.95
N GLN A 159 22.05 15.84 40.12
CA GLN A 159 23.08 14.80 40.06
C GLN A 159 23.41 14.42 38.62
N THR A 160 24.69 14.38 38.29
CA THR A 160 25.16 13.83 37.01
C THR A 160 25.50 12.36 37.17
N ILE A 161 24.81 11.49 36.42
CA ILE A 161 25.11 10.06 36.34
C ILE A 161 25.68 9.74 34.95
N ALA A 162 26.77 8.97 34.92
CA ALA A 162 27.32 8.43 33.68
C ALA A 162 26.89 6.96 33.50
N LEU A 163 26.22 6.67 32.39
CA LEU A 163 25.91 5.30 31.98
C LEU A 163 27.08 4.74 31.17
N VAL A 164 27.81 3.77 31.73
CA VAL A 164 28.98 3.15 31.10
C VAL A 164 28.76 1.64 30.92
N GLY A 165 29.31 1.10 29.83
CA GLY A 165 29.18 -0.31 29.50
C GLY A 165 29.48 -0.60 28.04
N GLN A 166 29.67 -1.86 27.69
CA GLN A 166 29.97 -2.30 26.31
C GLN A 166 28.82 -1.96 25.34
N THR A 167 29.09 -1.91 24.04
CA THR A 167 28.05 -1.74 23.02
C THR A 167 26.98 -2.84 23.18
N GLY A 168 25.70 -2.47 23.15
CA GLY A 168 24.59 -3.41 23.33
C GLY A 168 24.16 -3.67 24.79
N SER A 169 24.81 -3.10 25.80
CA SER A 169 24.44 -3.24 27.23
C SER A 169 23.13 -2.55 27.65
N GLY A 170 22.33 -2.02 26.73
CA GLY A 170 21.04 -1.39 27.05
C GLY A 170 21.09 0.08 27.51
N LYS A 171 22.25 0.75 27.47
CA LYS A 171 22.37 2.19 27.84
C LYS A 171 21.38 3.09 27.09
N SER A 172 21.26 2.95 25.77
CA SER A 172 20.28 3.71 24.98
C SER A 172 18.85 3.32 25.30
N SER A 173 18.60 2.06 25.69
CA SER A 173 17.28 1.61 26.13
C SER A 173 16.86 2.29 27.42
N ILE A 174 17.77 2.49 28.38
CA ILE A 174 17.49 3.26 29.60
C ILE A 174 17.03 4.68 29.26
N ILE A 175 17.72 5.35 28.31
CA ILE A 175 17.34 6.70 27.85
C ILE A 175 15.95 6.68 27.18
N ASN A 176 15.67 5.67 26.36
CA ASN A 176 14.38 5.52 25.70
C ASN A 176 13.23 5.29 26.70
N LEU A 177 13.48 4.53 27.77
CA LEU A 177 12.51 4.30 28.85
C LEU A 177 12.26 5.58 29.67
N ILE A 178 13.31 6.34 30.00
CA ILE A 178 13.16 7.65 30.67
C ILE A 178 12.33 8.61 29.81
N SER A 179 12.54 8.58 28.49
CA SER A 179 11.80 9.39 27.52
C SER A 179 10.41 8.84 27.22
N ARG A 180 10.02 7.72 27.83
CA ARG A 180 8.75 7.01 27.65
C ARG A 180 8.46 6.65 26.18
N PHE A 181 9.48 6.38 25.37
CA PHE A 181 9.29 5.82 24.02
C PHE A 181 8.84 4.36 24.06
N TYR A 182 9.19 3.66 25.14
CA TYR A 182 8.77 2.29 25.43
C TYR A 182 8.35 2.20 26.90
N LEU A 183 7.60 1.15 27.22
CA LEU A 183 7.27 0.78 28.58
C LEU A 183 8.15 -0.39 29.02
N PRO A 184 8.50 -0.49 30.31
CA PRO A 184 9.15 -1.68 30.85
C PRO A 184 8.24 -2.91 30.74
N ASP A 185 8.87 -4.09 30.75
CA ASP A 185 8.19 -5.40 30.67
C ASP A 185 7.33 -5.68 31.92
#